data_AF-A0AAW1F919-F1
#
_entry.id   AF-A0AAW1F919-F1
#
_cell.length_a   1.000
_cell.length_b   1.000
_cell.length_c   1.000
_cell.angle_alpha   90.00
_cell.angle_beta   90.00
_cell.angle_gamma   90.00
#
_symmetry.space_group_name_H-M   'P 1'
#
loop_
_entity.id
_entity.type
_entity.pdbx_description
1 polymer ?
#
loop_
_entity_poly.entity_id
_entity_poly.type
_entity_poly.pdbx_seq_one_letter_code
_entity_poly.pdbx_strand_id
1 'polypeptide(L)'
;MVDRSLLEDLGLSTVDRSLLEDLGLSTVDRSLLEDLGLSTVDRSLLEDLGLTTVDRSLLEDLGLSTVDRSLLEDLGLSTVDRSLLEDLGLSTVDRSLLEDLGLSTVDRSLLEDLGLSTVDRSLLEDLGLSTVDRSLLEDLGLSTVDRSLLEDLGLSAVDRSLLEDLGLSTVDRSLLEDLGLSTVDRSLLEDLGLSTVDRSLLEDLGLSTVDRSLLEDLGIRPGGTDDEH
;
A
#
# COMPACT_ATOMS: atom_id res chain seq x y z
N MET A 1 19.77 6.92 14.11
CA MET A 1 18.88 6.25 15.05
C MET A 1 17.89 7.29 15.51
N VAL A 2 16.63 7.10 15.13
CA VAL A 2 15.50 7.91 15.56
C VAL A 2 14.69 7.05 16.52
N ASP A 3 14.79 7.36 17.82
CA ASP A 3 14.22 6.52 18.88
C ASP A 3 12.81 6.98 19.29
N ARG A 4 12.33 8.07 18.67
CA ARG A 4 11.05 8.74 18.92
C ARG A 4 10.60 9.45 17.65
N SER A 5 9.30 9.66 17.55
CA SER A 5 8.65 10.37 16.46
C SER A 5 9.19 11.80 16.32
N LEU A 6 9.43 12.20 15.07
CA LEU A 6 9.98 13.52 14.76
C LEU A 6 8.88 14.58 14.81
N LEU A 7 7.66 14.21 14.40
CA LEU A 7 6.45 15.01 14.55
C LEU A 7 5.33 14.13 15.12
N GLU A 8 4.63 14.65 16.12
CA GLU A 8 3.60 13.95 16.90
C GLU A 8 2.48 14.94 17.25
N ASP A 9 1.22 14.50 17.28
CA ASP A 9 0.04 15.28 17.69
C ASP A 9 -0.22 16.55 16.85
N LEU A 10 -0.12 16.47 15.51
CA LEU A 10 -0.31 17.63 14.62
C LEU A 10 -1.67 17.65 13.93
N GLY A 11 -2.37 18.78 14.06
CA GLY A 11 -3.54 19.12 13.24
C GLY A 11 -3.22 20.24 12.25
N LEU A 12 -3.03 19.94 10.97
CA LEU A 12 -2.79 20.94 9.92
C LEU A 12 -3.94 20.95 8.90
N SER A 13 -4.18 22.12 8.30
CA SER A 13 -5.16 22.20 7.21
C SER A 13 -4.58 21.62 5.93
N THR A 14 -3.40 22.09 5.51
CA THR A 14 -2.78 21.68 4.25
C THR A 14 -1.29 21.47 4.41
N VAL A 15 -0.77 20.51 3.63
CA VAL A 15 0.65 20.25 3.45
C VAL A 15 0.97 20.39 1.96
N ASP A 16 1.41 21.58 1.56
CA ASP A 16 1.68 21.90 0.16
C ASP A 16 3.04 21.34 -0.34
N ARG A 17 3.89 20.90 0.59
CA ARG A 17 5.24 20.33 0.38
C ARG A 17 5.55 19.28 1.44
N SER A 18 6.48 18.40 1.11
CA SER A 18 7.05 17.35 1.95
C SER A 18 7.47 17.90 3.32
N LEU A 19 7.07 17.18 4.38
CA LEU A 19 7.39 17.54 5.76
C LEU A 19 8.83 17.17 6.10
N LEU A 20 9.31 16.05 5.54
CA LEU A 20 10.70 15.61 5.61
C LEU A 20 11.17 15.24 4.19
N GLU A 21 12.37 15.72 3.83
CA GLU A 21 12.97 15.58 2.51
C GLU A 21 14.48 15.34 2.66
N ASP A 22 15.11 14.62 1.73
CA ASP A 22 16.57 14.42 1.64
C ASP A 22 17.22 13.80 2.90
N LEU A 23 16.59 12.79 3.50
CA LEU A 23 17.04 12.23 4.78
C LEU A 23 17.75 10.87 4.64
N GLY A 24 18.98 10.80 5.15
CA GLY A 24 19.74 9.56 5.27
C GLY A 24 19.88 9.11 6.72
N LEU A 25 19.17 8.05 7.14
CA LEU A 25 19.25 7.51 8.51
C LEU A 25 19.68 6.04 8.51
N SER A 26 20.47 5.65 9.50
CA SER A 26 20.77 4.22 9.69
C SER A 26 19.57 3.45 10.21
N THR A 27 18.85 3.99 11.19
CA THR A 27 17.80 3.24 11.89
C THR A 27 16.71 4.19 12.34
N VAL A 28 15.47 3.74 12.20
CA VAL A 28 14.23 4.37 12.65
C VAL A 28 13.51 3.34 13.54
N ASP A 29 13.64 3.50 14.85
CA ASP A 29 13.07 2.56 15.83
C ASP A 29 11.58 2.85 16.10
N ARG A 30 11.15 4.08 15.80
CA ARG A 30 9.77 4.58 15.89
C ARG A 30 9.40 5.35 14.63
N SER A 31 8.11 5.48 14.40
CA SER A 31 7.45 6.28 13.37
C SER A 31 8.09 7.65 13.24
N LEU A 32 8.26 8.16 12.02
CA LEU A 32 8.76 9.52 11.81
C LEU A 32 7.66 10.54 12.09
N LEU A 33 6.43 10.24 11.67
CA LEU A 33 5.21 11.01 11.95
C LEU A 33 4.18 10.10 12.62
N GLU A 34 3.55 10.57 13.69
CA GLU A 34 2.58 9.81 14.50
C GLU A 34 1.42 10.74 14.93
N ASP A 35 0.19 10.26 14.96
CA ASP A 35 -0.99 11.03 15.43
C ASP A 35 -1.23 12.34 14.64
N LEU A 36 -1.32 12.25 13.31
CA LEU A 36 -1.52 13.41 12.42
C LEU A 36 -2.95 13.48 11.87
N GLY A 37 -3.58 14.65 11.99
CA GLY A 37 -4.83 14.99 11.32
C GLY A 37 -4.64 16.07 10.26
N LEU A 38 -4.75 15.72 8.98
CA LEU A 38 -4.57 16.68 7.87
C LEU A 38 -5.82 16.73 6.98
N SER A 39 -6.18 17.92 6.47
CA SER A 39 -7.24 17.97 5.45
C SER A 39 -6.69 17.61 4.07
N THR A 40 -5.56 18.19 3.67
CA THR A 40 -5.00 17.96 2.33
C THR A 40 -3.49 17.79 2.36
N VAL A 41 -2.98 16.83 1.60
CA VAL A 41 -1.56 16.66 1.27
C VAL A 41 -1.42 16.79 -0.25
N ASP A 42 -0.85 17.91 -0.73
CA ASP A 42 -0.75 18.19 -2.18
C ASP A 42 0.43 17.47 -2.86
N ARG A 43 1.43 17.05 -2.06
CA ARG A 43 2.63 16.33 -2.50
C ARG A 43 2.77 15.02 -1.71
N SER A 44 3.95 14.73 -1.17
CA SER A 44 4.25 13.67 -0.21
C SER A 44 4.38 14.23 1.21
N LEU A 45 4.36 13.36 2.21
CA LEU A 45 4.78 13.71 3.57
C LEU A 45 6.28 13.48 3.74
N LEU A 46 6.80 12.39 3.16
CA LEU A 46 8.22 12.04 3.14
C LEU A 46 8.69 11.83 1.69
N GLU A 47 9.79 12.46 1.32
CA GLU A 47 10.37 12.44 -0.04
C GLU A 47 11.89 12.22 0.03
N ASP A 48 12.47 11.44 -0.89
CA ASP A 48 13.93 11.27 -1.02
C ASP A 48 14.60 10.74 0.27
N LEU A 49 14.10 9.62 0.79
CA LEU A 49 14.60 8.99 2.03
C LEU A 49 15.47 7.75 1.76
N GLY A 50 16.66 7.73 2.34
CA GLY A 50 17.55 6.56 2.36
C GLY A 50 17.71 6.01 3.78
N LEU A 51 17.03 4.90 4.11
CA LEU A 51 17.09 4.30 5.45
C LEU A 51 17.67 2.88 5.40
N THR A 52 18.45 2.47 6.40
CA THR A 52 18.88 1.06 6.48
C THR A 52 17.79 0.20 7.12
N THR A 53 17.28 0.60 8.28
CA THR A 53 16.29 -0.20 9.02
C THR A 53 15.16 0.67 9.54
N VAL A 54 13.92 0.18 9.39
CA VAL A 54 12.69 0.70 10.00
C VAL A 54 12.09 -0.41 10.87
N ASP A 55 12.11 -0.25 12.19
CA ASP A 55 11.68 -1.31 13.13
C ASP A 55 10.14 -1.31 13.34
N ARG A 56 9.49 -0.17 13.09
CA ARG A 56 8.03 0.03 13.21
C ARG A 56 7.45 0.45 11.86
N SER A 57 6.77 1.58 11.80
CA SER A 57 6.28 2.26 10.62
C SER A 57 7.06 3.55 10.39
N LEU A 58 6.87 4.19 9.24
CA LEU A 58 7.29 5.56 9.00
C LEU A 58 6.18 6.54 9.36
N LEU A 59 4.93 6.17 9.08
CA LEU A 59 3.72 6.92 9.44
C LEU A 59 2.76 6.00 10.20
N GLU A 60 2.25 6.49 11.34
CA GLU A 60 1.34 5.76 12.23
C GLU A 60 0.19 6.68 12.66
N ASP A 61 -1.03 6.15 12.74
CA ASP A 61 -2.20 6.88 13.25
C ASP A 61 -2.51 8.19 12.50
N LEU A 62 -2.73 8.08 11.18
CA LEU A 62 -3.00 9.24 10.31
C LEU A 62 -4.47 9.32 9.89
N GLY A 63 -5.08 10.49 10.10
CA GLY A 63 -6.40 10.84 9.57
C GLY A 63 -6.32 11.92 8.50
N LEU A 64 -6.53 11.56 7.23
CA LEU A 64 -6.39 12.48 6.10
C LEU A 64 -7.70 12.60 5.31
N SER A 65 -8.03 13.79 4.79
CA SER A 65 -9.16 13.87 3.84
C SER A 65 -8.70 13.58 2.41
N THR A 66 -7.67 14.25 1.93
CA THR A 66 -7.21 14.12 0.55
C THR A 66 -5.68 14.03 0.46
N VAL A 67 -5.20 13.11 -0.39
CA VAL A 67 -3.80 12.99 -0.81
C VAL A 67 -3.77 13.10 -2.34
N ASP A 68 -3.20 14.19 -2.86
CA ASP A 68 -3.19 14.48 -4.30
C ASP A 68 -2.10 13.71 -5.06
N ARG A 69 -1.03 13.30 -4.38
CA ARG A 69 0.07 12.52 -4.96
C ARG A 69 0.34 11.24 -4.20
N SER A 70 1.14 11.30 -3.15
CA SER A 70 1.61 10.16 -2.39
C SER A 70 1.75 10.55 -0.92
N LEU A 71 1.96 9.58 -0.04
CA LEU A 71 2.44 9.87 1.32
C LEU A 71 3.95 9.71 1.39
N LEU A 72 4.49 8.69 0.71
CA LEU A 72 5.91 8.41 0.59
C LEU A 72 6.30 8.36 -0.89
N GLU A 73 7.36 9.08 -1.26
CA GLU A 73 7.88 9.19 -2.62
C GLU A 73 9.42 9.03 -2.59
N ASP A 74 9.99 8.28 -3.53
CA ASP A 74 11.44 8.14 -3.70
C ASP A 74 12.18 7.59 -2.46
N LEU A 75 11.79 6.38 -2.02
CA LEU A 75 12.35 5.74 -0.82
C LEU A 75 13.25 4.54 -1.15
N GLY A 76 14.47 4.55 -0.59
CA GLY A 76 15.38 3.41 -0.61
C GLY A 76 15.60 2.83 0.78
N LEU A 77 15.04 1.65 1.07
CA LEU A 77 15.16 0.99 2.38
C LEU A 77 15.79 -0.39 2.29
N SER A 78 16.60 -0.78 3.28
CA SER A 78 17.10 -2.17 3.33
C SER A 78 16.11 -3.10 4.02
N THR A 79 15.64 -2.74 5.21
CA THR A 79 14.76 -3.60 6.01
C THR A 79 13.63 -2.81 6.65
N VAL A 80 12.43 -3.37 6.58
CA VAL A 80 11.21 -2.91 7.26
C VAL A 80 10.68 -4.07 8.09
N ASP A 81 10.74 -3.97 9.42
CA ASP A 81 10.38 -5.08 10.32
C ASP A 81 8.85 -5.21 10.52
N ARG A 82 8.09 -4.14 10.26
CA ARG A 82 6.61 -4.15 10.36
C ARG A 82 5.97 -3.64 9.09
N SER A 83 5.73 -2.34 9.00
CA SER A 83 4.99 -1.68 7.94
C SER A 83 5.69 -0.38 7.57
N LEU A 84 5.29 0.26 6.47
CA LEU A 84 5.64 1.66 6.22
C LEU A 84 4.55 2.58 6.71
N LEU A 85 3.29 2.19 6.50
CA LEU A 85 2.10 2.89 6.95
C LEU A 85 1.25 1.94 7.80
N GLU A 86 0.84 2.39 8.98
CA GLU A 86 0.02 1.65 9.95
C GLU A 86 -1.12 2.56 10.44
N ASP A 87 -2.34 2.03 10.55
CA ASP A 87 -3.51 2.71 11.11
C ASP A 87 -3.87 4.03 10.38
N LEU A 88 -4.25 3.91 9.10
CA LEU A 88 -4.52 5.05 8.23
C LEU A 88 -6.00 5.16 7.84
N GLY A 89 -6.61 6.31 8.10
CA GLY A 89 -7.95 6.66 7.65
C GLY A 89 -7.94 7.78 6.60
N LEU A 90 -8.30 7.48 5.35
CA LEU A 90 -8.33 8.47 4.27
C LEU A 90 -9.67 8.52 3.53
N SER A 91 -10.05 9.71 3.05
CA SER A 91 -11.20 9.80 2.15
C SER A 91 -10.79 9.56 0.69
N THR A 92 -9.78 10.28 0.20
CA THR A 92 -9.41 10.23 -1.23
C THR A 92 -7.89 10.21 -1.42
N VAL A 93 -7.44 9.35 -2.34
CA VAL A 93 -6.07 9.29 -2.86
C VAL A 93 -6.13 9.42 -4.38
N ASP A 94 -5.59 10.51 -4.93
CA ASP A 94 -5.69 10.82 -6.36
C ASP A 94 -4.66 10.08 -7.23
N ARG A 95 -3.51 9.67 -6.66
CA ARG A 95 -2.50 8.86 -7.35
C ARG A 95 -2.17 7.60 -6.59
N SER A 96 -1.32 7.68 -5.58
CA SER A 96 -0.80 6.54 -4.83
C SER A 96 -0.66 6.88 -3.35
N LEU A 97 -0.42 5.88 -2.52
CA LEU A 97 0.09 6.11 -1.16
C LEU A 97 1.62 6.02 -1.14
N LEU A 98 2.16 5.03 -1.87
CA LEU A 98 3.60 4.82 -2.03
C LEU A 98 3.96 4.84 -3.52
N GLU A 99 4.96 5.65 -3.87
CA GLU A 99 5.46 5.83 -5.24
C GLU A 99 7.00 5.71 -5.23
N ASP A 100 7.58 5.00 -6.21
CA ASP A 100 9.03 4.90 -6.43
C ASP A 100 9.82 4.35 -5.21
N LEU A 101 9.49 3.13 -4.80
CA LEU A 101 10.10 2.47 -3.63
C LEU A 101 11.03 1.32 -4.01
N GLY A 102 12.25 1.33 -3.47
CA GLY A 102 13.20 0.22 -3.53
C GLY A 102 13.47 -0.38 -2.16
N LEU A 103 12.98 -1.61 -1.89
CA LEU A 103 13.15 -2.28 -0.60
C LEU A 103 13.82 -3.65 -0.74
N SER A 104 14.69 -4.03 0.20
CA SER A 104 15.24 -5.39 0.19
C SER A 104 14.35 -6.38 0.93
N THR A 105 13.94 -6.05 2.16
CA THR A 105 13.16 -6.98 2.99
C THR A 105 12.05 -6.25 3.74
N VAL A 106 10.87 -6.88 3.75
CA VAL A 106 9.68 -6.49 4.51
C VAL A 106 9.21 -7.70 5.31
N ASP A 107 9.30 -7.65 6.63
CA ASP A 107 9.03 -8.81 7.51
C ASP A 107 7.53 -9.03 7.77
N ARG A 108 6.69 -8.00 7.60
CA ARG A 108 5.21 -8.15 7.68
C ARG A 108 4.53 -7.63 6.43
N SER A 109 4.23 -6.33 6.40
CA SER A 109 3.41 -5.68 5.38
C SER A 109 4.06 -4.38 4.95
N LEU A 110 3.61 -3.78 3.85
CA LEU A 110 3.92 -2.38 3.56
C LEU A 110 2.85 -1.47 4.14
N LEU A 111 1.59 -1.86 3.96
CA LEU A 111 0.43 -1.17 4.49
C LEU A 111 -0.36 -2.12 5.38
N GLU A 112 -0.66 -1.70 6.60
CA GLU A 112 -1.44 -2.44 7.61
C GLU A 112 -2.56 -1.53 8.14
N ASP A 113 -3.77 -2.06 8.27
CA ASP A 113 -4.93 -1.39 8.88
C ASP A 113 -5.32 -0.07 8.19
N LEU A 114 -5.72 -0.15 6.91
CA LEU A 114 -6.10 1.00 6.09
C LEU A 114 -7.60 1.05 5.80
N GLY A 115 -8.22 2.19 6.07
CA GLY A 115 -9.59 2.52 5.65
C GLY A 115 -9.62 3.66 4.65
N LEU A 116 -9.96 3.37 3.38
CA LEU A 116 -10.03 4.40 2.32
C LEU A 116 -11.39 4.41 1.63
N SER A 117 -11.88 5.60 1.25
CA SER A 117 -13.10 5.69 0.44
C SER A 117 -12.79 5.54 -1.05
N THR A 118 -11.83 6.30 -1.58
CA THR A 118 -11.54 6.31 -3.03
C THR A 118 -10.05 6.36 -3.32
N VAL A 119 -9.64 5.56 -4.30
CA VAL A 119 -8.30 5.54 -4.89
C VAL A 119 -8.44 5.69 -6.40
N ASP A 120 -7.96 6.79 -6.97
CA ASP A 120 -8.17 7.14 -8.39
C ASP A 120 -7.19 6.43 -9.34
N ARG A 121 -6.00 6.03 -8.85
CA ARG A 121 -5.03 5.23 -9.63
C ARG A 121 -4.67 3.96 -8.91
N SER A 122 -3.72 4.02 -7.99
CA SER A 122 -3.11 2.87 -7.33
C SER A 122 -2.95 3.14 -5.84
N LEU A 123 -2.68 2.11 -5.04
CA LEU A 123 -2.14 2.31 -3.69
C LEU A 123 -0.62 2.29 -3.72
N LEU A 124 -0.06 1.34 -4.47
CA LEU A 124 1.37 1.18 -4.67
C LEU A 124 1.69 1.29 -6.16
N GLU A 125 2.62 2.17 -6.51
CA GLU A 125 3.09 2.42 -7.89
C GLU A 125 4.62 2.36 -7.91
N ASP A 126 5.20 1.66 -8.89
CA ASP A 126 6.65 1.62 -9.14
C ASP A 126 7.47 1.07 -7.95
N LEU A 127 7.19 -0.16 -7.54
CA LEU A 127 7.84 -0.82 -6.39
C LEU A 127 8.79 -1.95 -6.81
N GLY A 128 10.03 -1.90 -6.33
CA GLY A 128 11.01 -2.98 -6.45
C GLY A 128 11.33 -3.61 -5.10
N LEU A 129 10.92 -4.87 -4.89
CA LEU A 129 11.11 -5.58 -3.62
C LEU A 129 11.82 -6.93 -3.81
N SER A 130 12.77 -7.24 -2.94
CA SER A 130 13.35 -8.60 -2.96
C SER A 130 12.47 -9.58 -2.20
N THR A 131 12.14 -9.31 -0.93
CA THR A 131 11.44 -10.30 -0.10
C THR A 131 10.38 -9.66 0.78
N VAL A 132 9.23 -10.33 0.85
CA VAL A 132 8.10 -9.99 1.71
C VAL A 132 7.66 -11.25 2.47
N ASP A 133 7.80 -11.24 3.79
CA ASP A 133 7.59 -12.45 4.63
C ASP A 133 6.10 -12.73 4.93
N ARG A 134 5.22 -11.73 4.83
CA ARG A 134 3.76 -11.96 4.92
C ARG A 134 3.04 -11.46 3.69
N SER A 135 2.70 -10.18 3.67
CA SER A 135 1.83 -9.56 2.68
C SER A 135 2.39 -8.22 2.22
N LEU A 136 1.91 -7.68 1.11
CA LEU A 136 2.15 -6.27 0.82
C LEU A 136 1.10 -5.40 1.49
N LEU A 137 -0.16 -5.81 1.38
CA LEU A 137 -1.31 -5.14 1.98
C LEU A 137 -2.02 -6.13 2.90
N GLU A 138 -2.24 -5.73 4.15
CA GLU A 138 -2.94 -6.49 5.20
C GLU A 138 -4.05 -5.61 5.79
N ASP A 139 -5.25 -6.17 5.97
CA ASP A 139 -6.38 -5.52 6.66
C ASP A 139 -6.84 -4.19 6.00
N LEU A 140 -7.25 -4.26 4.73
CA LEU A 140 -7.67 -3.09 3.95
C LEU A 140 -9.18 -3.04 3.71
N GLY A 141 -9.82 -1.93 4.07
CA GLY A 141 -11.21 -1.62 3.74
C GLY A 141 -11.31 -0.47 2.73
N LEU A 142 -11.69 -0.77 1.48
CA LEU A 142 -11.79 0.21 0.39
C LEU A 142 -13.17 0.24 -0.24
N SER A 143 -13.70 1.44 -0.54
CA SER A 143 -14.97 1.53 -1.28
C SER A 143 -14.74 1.45 -2.79
N THR A 144 -13.87 2.29 -3.36
CA THR A 144 -13.65 2.34 -4.80
C THR A 144 -12.18 2.43 -5.16
N VAL A 145 -11.79 1.67 -6.18
CA VAL A 145 -10.48 1.72 -6.84
C VAL A 145 -10.69 1.85 -8.35
N ASP A 146 -10.30 2.99 -8.92
CA ASP A 146 -10.60 3.33 -10.32
C ASP A 146 -9.66 2.66 -11.34
N ARG A 147 -8.42 2.31 -10.94
CA ARG A 147 -7.51 1.53 -11.80
C ARG A 147 -7.08 0.25 -11.14
N SER A 148 -6.11 0.31 -10.25
CA SER A 148 -5.44 -0.86 -9.67
C SER A 148 -5.21 -0.64 -8.17
N LEU A 149 -4.93 -1.71 -7.42
CA LEU A 149 -4.33 -1.55 -6.10
C LEU A 149 -2.81 -1.49 -6.21
N LEU A 150 -2.25 -2.39 -7.00
CA LEU A 150 -0.83 -2.49 -7.25
C LEU A 150 -0.55 -2.33 -8.75
N GLU A 151 0.33 -1.39 -9.10
CA GLU A 151 0.76 -1.08 -10.48
C GLU A 151 2.30 -1.08 -10.55
N ASP A 152 2.87 -1.69 -11.59
CA ASP A 152 4.32 -1.68 -11.87
C ASP A 152 5.20 -2.20 -10.71
N LEU A 153 4.93 -3.43 -10.26
CA LEU A 153 5.68 -4.06 -9.18
C LEU A 153 6.64 -5.15 -9.67
N GLY A 154 7.86 -5.14 -9.15
CA GLY A 154 8.86 -6.20 -9.32
C GLY A 154 9.21 -6.86 -7.99
N LEU A 155 8.75 -8.10 -7.77
CA LEU A 155 8.99 -8.85 -6.52
C LEU A 155 9.75 -10.15 -6.77
N SER A 156 10.76 -10.43 -5.95
CA SER A 156 11.45 -11.74 -6.04
C SER A 156 10.72 -12.83 -5.27
N ALA A 157 10.34 -12.61 -4.01
CA ALA A 157 9.67 -13.62 -3.20
C ALA A 157 8.63 -13.03 -2.25
N VAL A 158 7.53 -13.76 -2.09
CA VAL A 158 6.44 -13.45 -1.15
C VAL A 158 6.02 -14.74 -0.43
N ASP A 159 6.16 -14.78 0.89
CA ASP A 159 6.03 -16.00 1.70
C ASP A 159 4.57 -16.37 2.04
N ARG A 160 3.64 -15.41 2.02
CA ARG A 160 2.20 -15.70 2.15
C ARG A 160 1.43 -15.24 0.94
N SER A 161 1.07 -13.97 0.90
CA SER A 161 0.16 -13.40 -0.07
C SER A 161 0.64 -12.03 -0.51
N LEU A 162 0.11 -11.49 -1.61
CA LEU A 162 0.30 -10.07 -1.88
C LEU A 162 -0.73 -9.25 -1.11
N LEU A 163 -1.97 -9.72 -1.15
CA LEU A 163 -3.13 -9.08 -0.57
C LEU A 163 -3.79 -10.06 0.41
N GLU A 164 -3.88 -9.70 1.68
CA GLU A 164 -4.49 -10.46 2.78
C GLU A 164 -5.60 -9.62 3.44
N ASP A 165 -6.76 -10.21 3.69
CA ASP A 165 -7.86 -9.57 4.43
C ASP A 165 -8.37 -8.25 3.81
N LEU A 166 -8.69 -8.26 2.51
CA LEU A 166 -9.20 -7.10 1.79
C LEU A 166 -10.73 -7.11 1.67
N GLY A 167 -11.37 -6.00 2.05
CA GLY A 167 -12.77 -5.72 1.75
C GLY A 167 -12.92 -4.59 0.73
N LEU A 168 -13.28 -4.90 -0.52
CA LEU A 168 -13.49 -3.91 -1.57
C LEU A 168 -14.93 -3.92 -2.09
N SER A 169 -15.53 -2.74 -2.25
CA SER A 169 -16.81 -2.65 -2.96
C SER A 169 -16.60 -2.72 -4.47
N THR A 170 -15.81 -1.80 -5.05
CA THR A 170 -15.71 -1.64 -6.51
C THR A 170 -14.27 -1.53 -6.97
N VAL A 171 -13.94 -2.23 -8.04
CA VAL A 171 -12.68 -2.12 -8.76
C VAL A 171 -12.96 -2.00 -10.26
N ASP A 172 -12.61 -0.86 -10.85
CA ASP A 172 -13.00 -0.52 -12.22
C ASP A 172 -12.11 -1.17 -13.30
N ARG A 173 -10.84 -1.46 -13.00
CA ARG A 173 -9.96 -2.20 -13.93
C ARG A 173 -9.46 -3.51 -13.36
N SER A 174 -8.42 -3.46 -12.54
CA SER A 174 -7.69 -4.62 -12.05
C SER A 174 -7.40 -4.46 -10.56
N LEU A 175 -7.04 -5.54 -9.86
CA LEU A 175 -6.40 -5.38 -8.55
C LEU A 175 -4.90 -5.25 -8.72
N LEU A 176 -4.34 -6.11 -9.58
CA LEU A 176 -2.92 -6.20 -9.86
C LEU A 176 -2.69 -5.94 -11.35
N GLU A 177 -1.87 -4.93 -11.67
CA GLU A 177 -1.46 -4.56 -13.02
C GLU A 177 0.08 -4.55 -13.11
N ASP A 178 0.62 -5.02 -14.25
CA ASP A 178 2.06 -5.00 -14.57
C ASP A 178 2.98 -5.57 -13.47
N LEU A 179 2.62 -6.75 -12.98
CA LEU A 179 3.31 -7.39 -11.86
C LEU A 179 4.32 -8.46 -12.33
N GLY A 180 5.59 -8.31 -11.96
CA GLY A 180 6.64 -9.32 -12.13
C GLY A 180 6.97 -10.04 -10.83
N LEU A 181 6.64 -11.33 -10.72
CA LEU A 181 6.89 -12.19 -9.54
C LEU A 181 7.75 -13.40 -9.86
N SER A 182 8.77 -13.67 -9.04
CA SER A 182 9.46 -14.97 -9.09
C SER A 182 8.67 -16.04 -8.34
N THR A 183 8.46 -15.85 -7.04
CA THR A 183 7.86 -16.89 -6.19
C THR A 183 6.81 -16.31 -5.26
N VAL A 184 5.71 -17.04 -5.12
CA VAL A 184 4.70 -16.82 -4.09
C VAL A 184 4.36 -18.15 -3.42
N ASP A 185 4.57 -18.25 -2.11
CA ASP A 185 4.53 -19.51 -1.37
C ASP A 185 3.11 -19.99 -1.04
N ARG A 186 2.12 -19.09 -0.89
CA ARG A 186 0.71 -19.48 -0.71
C ARG A 186 -0.17 -19.04 -1.87
N SER A 187 -0.54 -17.76 -1.90
CA SER A 187 -1.55 -17.21 -2.81
C SER A 187 -1.20 -15.80 -3.26
N LEU A 188 -1.79 -15.28 -4.34
CA LEU A 188 -1.67 -13.84 -4.61
C LEU A 188 -2.66 -13.07 -3.76
N LEU A 189 -3.88 -13.59 -3.68
CA LEU A 189 -5.01 -13.00 -2.98
C LEU A 189 -5.54 -14.02 -1.95
N GLU A 190 -5.61 -13.62 -0.69
CA GLU A 190 -6.16 -14.39 0.44
C GLU A 190 -7.25 -13.56 1.14
N ASP A 191 -8.36 -14.20 1.52
CA ASP A 191 -9.46 -13.58 2.28
C ASP A 191 -10.03 -12.28 1.67
N LEU A 192 -10.17 -12.28 0.35
CA LEU A 192 -10.64 -11.13 -0.41
C LEU A 192 -12.17 -11.12 -0.59
N GLY A 193 -12.82 -10.12 0.01
CA GLY A 193 -14.23 -9.79 -0.19
C GLY A 193 -14.42 -8.73 -1.27
N LEU A 194 -15.12 -9.08 -2.37
CA LEU A 194 -15.37 -8.18 -3.49
C LEU A 194 -16.86 -8.10 -3.83
N SER A 195 -17.38 -6.90 -4.06
CA SER A 195 -18.73 -6.73 -4.60
C SER A 195 -18.76 -6.65 -6.13
N THR A 196 -17.90 -5.86 -6.75
CA THR A 196 -17.86 -5.71 -8.21
C THR A 196 -16.44 -5.50 -8.72
N VAL A 197 -16.13 -6.17 -9.82
CA VAL A 197 -14.90 -5.99 -10.59
C VAL A 197 -15.29 -5.90 -12.06
N ASP A 198 -14.96 -4.78 -12.70
CA ASP A 198 -15.48 -4.46 -14.03
C ASP A 198 -14.70 -5.13 -15.17
N ARG A 199 -13.38 -5.37 -15.02
CA ARG A 199 -12.56 -6.02 -16.06
C ARG A 199 -11.92 -7.32 -15.60
N SER A 200 -10.97 -7.28 -14.68
CA SER A 200 -10.20 -8.46 -14.26
C SER A 200 -9.70 -8.31 -12.83
N LEU A 201 -9.27 -9.41 -12.21
CA LEU A 201 -8.52 -9.33 -10.94
C LEU A 201 -7.03 -9.07 -11.20
N LEU A 202 -6.51 -9.62 -12.30
CA LEU A 202 -5.09 -9.68 -12.64
C LEU A 202 -4.92 -9.28 -14.12
N GLU A 203 -4.04 -8.33 -14.40
CA GLU A 203 -3.64 -7.90 -15.74
C GLU A 203 -2.11 -7.88 -15.85
N ASP A 204 -1.57 -8.36 -16.97
CA ASP A 204 -0.13 -8.37 -17.29
C ASP A 204 0.81 -8.96 -16.20
N LEU A 205 0.34 -10.04 -15.55
CA LEU A 205 1.08 -10.80 -14.56
C LEU A 205 2.17 -11.70 -15.17
N GLY A 206 3.43 -11.39 -14.90
CA GLY A 206 4.58 -12.27 -15.12
C GLY A 206 4.93 -13.07 -13.88
N LEU A 207 4.53 -14.35 -13.82
CA LEU A 207 4.72 -15.19 -12.63
C LEU A 207 5.49 -16.47 -12.96
N SER A 208 6.56 -16.76 -12.20
CA SER A 208 7.35 -17.99 -12.39
C SER A 208 6.79 -19.18 -11.60
N THR A 209 6.58 -19.03 -10.29
CA THR A 209 6.09 -20.12 -9.42
C THR A 209 5.11 -19.62 -8.37
N VAL A 210 4.04 -20.38 -8.19
CA VAL A 210 3.09 -20.27 -7.08
C VAL A 210 2.90 -21.66 -6.50
N ASP A 211 3.12 -21.81 -5.20
CA ASP A 211 3.24 -23.11 -4.55
C ASP A 211 1.89 -23.76 -4.22
N ARG A 212 0.83 -22.97 -3.96
CA ARG A 212 -0.52 -23.50 -3.66
C ARG A 212 -1.59 -23.08 -4.63
N SER A 213 -1.95 -21.81 -4.67
CA SER A 213 -3.06 -21.30 -5.49
C SER A 213 -2.82 -19.87 -5.93
N LEU A 214 -3.46 -19.40 -7.00
CA LEU A 214 -3.40 -17.96 -7.30
C LEU A 214 -4.34 -17.16 -6.40
N LEU A 215 -5.43 -17.77 -5.97
CA LEU A 215 -6.57 -17.15 -5.32
C LEU A 215 -7.10 -18.10 -4.24
N GLU A 216 -7.18 -17.64 -2.99
CA GLU A 216 -7.70 -18.39 -1.84
C GLU A 216 -8.81 -17.58 -1.15
N ASP A 217 -9.86 -18.28 -0.71
CA ASP A 217 -10.98 -17.72 0.06
C ASP A 217 -11.64 -16.44 -0.50
N LEU A 218 -11.88 -16.43 -1.82
CA LEU A 218 -12.57 -15.32 -2.50
C LEU A 218 -14.09 -15.29 -2.23
N GLY A 219 -14.57 -14.18 -1.68
CA GLY A 219 -15.98 -13.84 -1.55
C GLY A 219 -16.44 -12.83 -2.60
N ILE A 220 -16.75 -13.26 -3.83
CA ILE A 220 -17.28 -12.39 -4.88
C ILE A 220 -18.81 -12.46 -4.89
N ARG A 221 -19.50 -11.33 -4.69
CA ARG A 221 -20.95 -11.22 -4.93
C ARG A 221 -21.19 -10.82 -6.39
N PRO A 222 -22.03 -11.50 -7.17
CA PRO A 222 -22.32 -11.04 -8.52
C PRO A 222 -23.07 -9.71 -8.48
N GLY A 223 -22.51 -8.68 -9.13
CA GLY A 223 -23.21 -7.44 -9.45
C GLY A 223 -24.43 -7.74 -10.31
N GLY A 224 -25.61 -7.35 -9.83
CA GLY A 224 -26.86 -7.57 -10.55
C GLY A 224 -26.86 -6.83 -11.88
N THR A 225 -26.85 -7.55 -12.99
CA THR A 225 -27.32 -7.00 -14.27
C THR A 225 -28.84 -6.95 -14.19
N ASP A 226 -29.39 -5.82 -13.75
CA ASP A 226 -30.78 -5.47 -14.07
C ASP A 226 -30.85 -5.12 -15.57
N ASP A 227 -30.88 -6.16 -16.41
CA ASP A 227 -31.37 -6.04 -17.78
C ASP A 227 -32.91 -5.86 -17.71
N GLU A 228 -33.37 -4.62 -17.59
CA GLU A 228 -34.78 -4.28 -17.79
C GLU A 228 -35.10 -4.18 -19.30
N HIS A 229 -36.04 -5.01 -19.73
CA HIS A 229 -36.77 -4.92 -21.01
C HIS A 229 -37.81 -3.81 -21.02
#